data_AF-A0A965M6Y1-F1
#
_entry.id   AF-A0A965M6Y1-F1
#
_cell.length_a   1.000
_cell.length_b   1.000
_cell.length_c   1.000
_cell.angle_alpha   90.00
_cell.angle_beta   90.00
_cell.angle_gamma   90.00
#
_symmetry.space_group_name_H-M   'P 1'
#
loop_
_entity.id
_entity.type
_entity.pdbx_description
1 polymer ?
#
loop_
_entity_poly.entity_id
_entity_poly.type
_entity_poly.pdbx_seq_one_letter_code
_entity_poly.pdbx_strand_id
1 'polypeptide(L)'
;LPAGFQGSLPVISFARDNTLVTGVRSRMTLADSGGSRWWGRADLGDSTNRWTQITESMGQLQSKNRVENEFSRSLSASFNDTVRLTLADQKAPPAKTMFPVSNQLGRDLSYISRLMPVFQSEGIQRQFFFTDWGGFDTHVTQRGDSDGRAMDIQLQWLASALVAWDTELKLNGMHDKVITLVLTEFGRTLEPAGEGTDHAWGNHWFMMGGPVKGGLNWLRA
;
A
#
# COMPACT_ATOMS: atom_id res chain seq x y z
N LEU A 1 -27.56 -8.59 2.80
CA LEU A 1 -26.12 -8.55 2.45
C LEU A 1 -25.40 -9.59 3.31
N PRO A 2 -24.52 -10.46 2.77
CA PRO A 2 -23.98 -11.58 3.57
C PRO A 2 -22.96 -11.12 4.61
N ALA A 3 -22.94 -11.74 5.77
CA ALA A 3 -22.11 -11.42 6.94
C ALA A 3 -20.58 -11.66 6.78
N GLY A 4 -20.08 -11.84 5.55
CA GLY A 4 -18.82 -12.53 5.24
C GLY A 4 -17.68 -11.68 4.68
N PHE A 5 -17.29 -10.60 5.35
CA PHE A 5 -15.98 -9.93 5.16
C PHE A 5 -15.00 -10.29 6.31
N GLN A 6 -14.93 -11.57 6.69
CA GLN A 6 -14.10 -12.05 7.81
C GLN A 6 -12.62 -12.08 7.38
N GLY A 7 -11.61 -11.59 8.13
CA GLY A 7 -11.59 -10.92 9.43
C GLY A 7 -10.18 -10.47 9.88
N SER A 8 -9.21 -10.38 8.96
CA SER A 8 -7.83 -9.98 9.26
C SER A 8 -7.23 -9.20 8.11
N LEU A 9 -6.62 -8.04 8.41
CA LEU A 9 -5.95 -7.17 7.43
C LEU A 9 -6.82 -6.74 6.23
N PRO A 10 -8.04 -6.21 6.44
CA PRO A 10 -8.93 -5.85 5.32
C PRO A 10 -8.38 -4.68 4.49
N VAL A 11 -7.63 -3.79 5.13
CA VAL A 11 -6.96 -2.64 4.50
C VAL A 11 -5.53 -2.62 5.01
N ILE A 12 -4.57 -2.65 4.10
CA ILE A 12 -3.14 -2.49 4.38
C ILE A 12 -2.66 -1.25 3.63
N SER A 13 -2.17 -0.26 4.37
CA SER A 13 -1.70 1.00 3.83
C SER A 13 -0.19 1.14 4.01
N PHE A 14 0.49 1.43 2.91
CA PHE A 14 1.92 1.79 2.85
C PHE A 14 2.11 3.31 2.73
N ALA A 15 1.01 4.05 2.65
CA ALA A 15 1.01 5.50 2.60
C ALA A 15 1.64 6.09 3.86
N ARG A 16 2.46 7.13 3.65
CA ARG A 16 3.17 7.81 4.73
C ARG A 16 2.42 9.03 5.25
N ASP A 17 1.70 9.70 4.35
CA ASP A 17 1.11 11.02 4.62
C ASP A 17 -0.41 11.06 4.43
N ASN A 18 -1.04 9.95 4.02
CA ASN A 18 -2.47 9.90 3.73
C ASN A 18 -3.24 8.98 4.68
N THR A 19 -4.37 9.48 5.17
CA THR A 19 -5.34 8.67 5.93
C THR A 19 -6.43 8.17 4.99
N LEU A 20 -6.41 6.88 4.66
CA LEU A 20 -7.54 6.27 3.97
C LEU A 20 -8.78 6.36 4.88
N VAL A 21 -9.85 7.01 4.40
CA VAL A 21 -11.11 7.03 5.14
C VAL A 21 -11.72 5.64 5.10
N THR A 22 -11.76 4.98 6.25
CA THR A 22 -12.36 3.67 6.39
C THR A 22 -13.78 3.75 6.95
N GLY A 23 -14.62 2.79 6.61
CA GLY A 23 -15.93 2.64 7.24
C GLY A 23 -15.80 2.24 8.72
N VAL A 24 -16.90 2.33 9.47
CA VAL A 24 -16.98 2.10 10.93
C VAL A 24 -16.39 0.75 11.40
N ARG A 25 -16.32 -0.26 10.51
CA ARG A 25 -15.85 -1.62 10.83
C ARG A 25 -14.53 -2.01 10.17
N SER A 26 -14.01 -1.18 9.25
CA SER A 26 -12.79 -1.49 8.51
C SER A 26 -11.60 -0.86 9.22
N ARG A 27 -10.78 -1.69 9.85
CA ARG A 27 -9.50 -1.23 10.41
C ARG A 27 -8.45 -1.16 9.32
N MET A 28 -7.61 -0.13 9.38
CA MET A 28 -6.44 0.03 8.53
C MET A 28 -5.21 -0.47 9.29
N THR A 29 -4.44 -1.33 8.65
CA THR A 29 -3.11 -1.72 9.11
C THR A 29 -2.09 -0.85 8.38
N LEU A 30 -1.24 -0.16 9.12
CA LEU A 30 -0.11 0.57 8.56
C LEU A 30 1.06 -0.39 8.39
N ALA A 31 1.63 -0.44 7.19
CA ALA A 31 2.73 -1.30 6.82
C ALA A 31 3.89 -0.49 6.23
N ASP A 32 5.10 -1.03 6.33
CA ASP A 32 6.29 -0.47 5.69
C ASP A 32 6.98 -1.58 4.90
N SER A 33 7.22 -1.33 3.61
CA SER A 33 7.96 -2.25 2.72
C SER A 33 9.44 -2.37 3.09
N GLY A 34 9.97 -1.46 3.92
CA GLY A 34 11.27 -1.59 4.59
C GLY A 34 11.30 -2.63 5.71
N GLY A 35 10.13 -3.13 6.13
CA GLY A 35 9.96 -4.20 7.10
C GLY A 35 9.19 -3.74 8.34
N SER A 36 8.12 -4.46 8.68
CA SER A 36 7.28 -4.20 9.86
C SER A 36 7.65 -5.06 11.08
N ARG A 37 8.75 -5.83 11.00
CA ARG A 37 9.18 -6.81 12.00
C ARG A 37 9.55 -6.19 13.36
N TRP A 38 10.07 -4.98 13.38
CA TRP A 38 10.65 -4.38 14.58
C TRP A 38 9.77 -3.26 15.12
N TRP A 39 9.29 -3.44 16.35
CA TRP A 39 8.64 -2.38 17.14
C TRP A 39 9.56 -1.96 18.28
N GLY A 40 10.42 -0.97 18.00
CA GLY A 40 11.52 -0.64 18.88
C GLY A 40 12.45 -1.84 19.06
N ARG A 41 12.47 -2.43 20.26
CA ARG A 41 13.29 -3.62 20.58
C ARG A 41 12.54 -4.95 20.43
N ALA A 42 11.23 -4.90 20.18
CA ALA A 42 10.40 -6.08 19.97
C ALA A 42 10.64 -6.66 18.57
N ASP A 43 11.02 -7.93 18.53
CA ASP A 43 11.06 -8.72 17.30
C ASP A 43 9.71 -9.43 17.13
N LEU A 44 8.83 -8.88 16.30
CA LEU A 44 7.47 -9.40 16.11
C LEU A 44 7.45 -10.73 15.35
N GLY A 45 8.60 -11.18 14.82
CA GLY A 45 8.76 -12.51 14.25
C GLY A 45 9.15 -13.59 15.26
N ASP A 46 9.37 -13.21 16.53
CA ASP A 46 9.78 -14.11 17.61
C ASP A 46 8.91 -13.88 18.86
N SER A 47 7.98 -14.81 19.13
CA SER A 47 7.10 -14.75 20.30
C SER A 47 7.83 -15.01 21.64
N THR A 48 9.08 -15.48 21.60
CA THR A 48 9.90 -15.68 22.80
C THR A 48 10.72 -14.44 23.15
N ASN A 49 10.80 -13.46 22.25
CA ASN A 49 11.47 -12.20 22.50
C ASN A 49 10.79 -11.45 23.66
N ARG A 50 11.58 -11.11 24.68
CA ARG A 50 11.10 -10.41 25.89
C ARG A 50 10.35 -9.11 25.57
N TRP A 51 10.84 -8.32 24.61
CA TRP A 51 10.20 -7.06 24.24
C TRP A 51 8.89 -7.29 23.49
N THR A 52 8.82 -8.33 22.66
CA THR A 52 7.56 -8.75 22.02
C THR A 52 6.49 -9.11 23.06
N GLN A 53 6.85 -9.90 24.08
CA GLN A 53 5.93 -10.25 25.18
C GLN A 53 5.50 -9.03 26.00
N ILE A 54 6.42 -8.09 26.27
CA ILE A 54 6.09 -6.83 26.96
C ILE A 54 5.10 -6.01 26.12
N THR A 55 5.37 -5.81 24.84
CA THR A 55 4.50 -5.07 23.93
C THR A 55 3.12 -5.73 23.80
N GLU A 56 3.07 -7.06 23.70
CA GLU A 56 1.82 -7.82 23.67
C GLU A 56 1.00 -7.59 24.94
N SER A 57 1.65 -7.64 26.12
CA SER A 57 0.98 -7.46 27.42
C SER A 57 0.33 -6.09 27.58
N MET A 58 0.89 -5.04 26.97
CA MET A 58 0.29 -3.70 26.98
C MET A 58 -1.07 -3.67 26.26
N GLY A 59 -1.25 -4.49 25.23
CA GLY A 59 -2.53 -4.66 24.54
C GLY A 59 -3.57 -5.44 25.34
N GLN A 60 -3.16 -6.10 26.43
CA GLN A 60 -4.03 -6.91 27.29
C GLN A 60 -4.43 -6.19 28.59
N LEU A 61 -3.96 -4.95 28.81
CA LEU A 61 -4.29 -4.16 29.98
C LEU A 61 -5.80 -3.91 30.06
N GLN A 62 -6.38 -4.19 31.23
CA GLN A 62 -7.79 -3.94 31.51
C GLN A 62 -7.91 -2.70 32.38
N SER A 63 -8.76 -1.76 31.96
CA SER A 63 -9.07 -0.56 32.74
C SER A 63 -10.56 -0.23 32.71
N LYS A 64 -11.05 0.37 33.79
CA LYS A 64 -12.40 0.97 33.84
C LYS A 64 -12.43 2.32 33.12
N ASN A 65 -11.28 2.95 32.90
CA ASN A 65 -11.17 4.17 32.11
C ASN A 65 -11.36 3.83 30.62
N ARG A 66 -12.35 4.45 29.98
CA ARG A 66 -12.68 4.18 28.58
C ARG A 66 -11.51 4.49 27.64
N VAL A 67 -10.72 5.53 27.91
CA VAL A 67 -9.58 5.92 27.08
C VAL A 67 -8.48 4.86 27.16
N GLU A 68 -8.14 4.40 28.37
CA GLU A 68 -7.11 3.36 28.57
C GLU A 68 -7.54 2.01 27.98
N ASN A 69 -8.82 1.67 28.09
CA ASN A 69 -9.38 0.46 27.50
C ASN A 69 -9.35 0.52 25.96
N GLU A 70 -9.72 1.66 25.37
CA GLU A 70 -9.64 1.85 23.91
C GLU A 70 -8.19 1.90 23.40
N PHE A 71 -7.27 2.46 24.18
CA PHE A 71 -5.84 2.42 23.89
C PHE A 71 -5.34 0.97 23.84
N SER A 72 -5.61 0.18 24.89
CA SER A 72 -5.16 -1.21 24.98
C SER A 72 -5.76 -2.06 23.85
N ARG A 73 -7.06 -1.87 23.57
CA ARG A 73 -7.75 -2.52 22.45
C ARG A 73 -7.14 -2.17 21.10
N SER A 74 -6.83 -0.89 20.87
CA SER A 74 -6.23 -0.42 19.61
C SER A 74 -4.80 -0.89 19.45
N LEU A 75 -4.01 -0.87 20.53
CA LEU A 75 -2.64 -1.38 20.55
C LEU A 75 -2.60 -2.89 20.26
N SER A 76 -3.47 -3.67 20.92
CA SER A 76 -3.59 -5.12 20.68
C SER A 76 -3.95 -5.42 19.22
N ALA A 77 -4.89 -4.65 18.66
CA ALA A 77 -5.26 -4.74 17.25
C ALA A 77 -4.06 -4.49 16.32
N SER A 78 -3.36 -3.37 16.50
CA SER A 78 -2.19 -3.02 15.67
C SER A 78 -1.05 -4.01 15.83
N PHE A 79 -0.79 -4.48 17.05
CA PHE A 79 0.24 -5.49 17.34
C PHE A 79 -0.05 -6.79 16.58
N ASN A 80 -1.27 -7.32 16.72
CA ASN A 80 -1.67 -8.55 16.06
C ASN A 80 -1.63 -8.44 14.53
N ASP A 81 -2.05 -7.30 13.98
CA ASP A 81 -1.99 -7.07 12.54
C ASP A 81 -0.54 -7.00 12.03
N THR A 82 0.37 -6.37 12.79
CA THR A 82 1.79 -6.28 12.44
C THR A 82 2.52 -7.62 12.57
N VAL A 83 2.20 -8.42 13.59
CA VAL A 83 2.70 -9.79 13.73
C VAL A 83 2.30 -10.63 12.53
N ARG A 84 1.04 -10.54 12.07
CA ARG A 84 0.59 -11.26 10.86
C ARG A 84 1.35 -10.83 9.60
N LEU A 85 1.55 -9.53 9.40
CA LEU A 85 2.37 -9.01 8.29
C LEU A 85 3.79 -9.57 8.36
N THR A 86 4.40 -9.57 9.54
CA THR A 86 5.76 -10.07 9.78
C THR A 86 5.89 -11.55 9.48
N LEU A 87 4.97 -12.37 9.97
CA LEU A 87 4.97 -13.82 9.72
C LEU A 87 4.71 -14.14 8.24
N ALA A 88 3.84 -13.38 7.57
CA ALA A 88 3.62 -13.54 6.14
C ALA A 88 4.87 -13.16 5.33
N ASP A 89 5.54 -12.07 5.70
CA ASP A 89 6.77 -11.59 5.06
C ASP A 89 7.93 -12.58 5.17
N GLN A 90 8.06 -13.25 6.33
CA GLN A 90 9.04 -14.31 6.56
C GLN A 90 8.79 -15.55 5.69
N LYS A 91 7.53 -15.89 5.43
CA LYS A 91 7.14 -17.03 4.56
C LYS A 91 7.24 -16.68 3.07
N ALA A 92 7.18 -15.40 2.74
CA ALA A 92 7.08 -14.95 1.36
C ALA A 92 8.43 -15.11 0.62
N PRO A 93 8.46 -15.80 -0.53
CA PRO A 93 9.68 -15.87 -1.33
C PRO A 93 10.05 -14.50 -1.90
N PRO A 94 11.31 -14.28 -2.31
CA PRO A 94 11.69 -13.08 -3.05
C PRO A 94 10.83 -12.90 -4.31
N ALA A 95 10.62 -11.66 -4.74
CA ALA A 95 9.94 -11.37 -5.99
C ALA A 95 10.70 -12.00 -7.17
N LYS A 96 9.97 -12.54 -8.14
CA LYS A 96 10.54 -13.18 -9.34
C LYS A 96 10.94 -12.16 -10.40
N THR A 97 10.32 -10.98 -10.37
CA THR A 97 10.54 -9.86 -11.29
C THR A 97 11.44 -8.80 -10.64
N MET A 98 12.22 -8.10 -11.47
CA MET A 98 13.00 -6.95 -11.00
C MET A 98 12.11 -5.70 -10.90
N PHE A 99 11.85 -5.26 -9.67
CA PHE A 99 11.17 -3.99 -9.41
C PHE A 99 12.18 -2.83 -9.36
N PRO A 100 11.79 -1.61 -9.74
CA PRO A 100 12.62 -0.42 -9.58
C PRO A 100 12.65 0.03 -8.10
N VAL A 101 13.37 -0.72 -7.26
CA VAL A 101 13.42 -0.54 -5.80
C VAL A 101 14.15 0.72 -5.34
N SER A 102 14.72 1.51 -6.25
CA SER A 102 15.22 2.86 -5.96
C SER A 102 14.08 3.83 -5.64
N ASN A 103 12.89 3.62 -6.21
CA ASN A 103 11.68 4.38 -5.88
C ASN A 103 10.79 3.64 -4.85
N GLN A 104 10.04 4.39 -4.04
CA GLN A 104 9.24 3.82 -2.94
C GLN A 104 8.09 2.95 -3.47
N LEU A 105 7.43 3.37 -4.55
CA LEU A 105 6.34 2.61 -5.17
C LEU A 105 6.78 1.19 -5.57
N GLY A 106 7.96 1.05 -6.18
CA GLY A 106 8.53 -0.22 -6.59
C GLY A 106 8.85 -1.12 -5.40
N ARG A 107 9.31 -0.55 -4.27
CA ARG A 107 9.50 -1.29 -3.02
C ARG A 107 8.17 -1.79 -2.46
N ASP A 108 7.16 -0.92 -2.40
CA ASP A 108 5.83 -1.26 -1.91
C ASP A 108 5.16 -2.34 -2.76
N LEU A 109 5.14 -2.16 -4.09
CA LEU A 109 4.55 -3.14 -5.01
C LEU A 109 5.28 -4.48 -4.97
N SER A 110 6.61 -4.48 -4.87
CA SER A 110 7.40 -5.70 -4.67
C SER A 110 6.99 -6.41 -3.38
N TYR A 111 6.93 -5.68 -2.26
CA TYR A 111 6.54 -6.21 -0.97
C TYR A 111 5.11 -6.80 -0.99
N ILE A 112 4.13 -6.05 -1.50
CA ILE A 112 2.74 -6.49 -1.63
C ILE A 112 2.64 -7.76 -2.50
N SER A 113 3.36 -7.79 -3.62
CA SER A 113 3.32 -8.91 -4.58
C SER A 113 3.75 -10.25 -3.97
N ARG A 114 4.69 -10.19 -3.02
CA ARG A 114 5.22 -11.34 -2.27
C ARG A 114 4.24 -11.84 -1.20
N LEU A 115 3.54 -10.93 -0.52
CA LEU A 115 2.61 -11.28 0.57
C LEU A 115 1.30 -11.89 0.08
N MET A 116 0.78 -11.42 -1.06
CA MET A 116 -0.53 -11.83 -1.56
C MET A 116 -0.71 -13.35 -1.71
N PRO A 117 0.25 -14.13 -2.26
CA PRO A 117 0.15 -15.58 -2.30
C PRO A 117 0.12 -16.23 -0.91
N VAL A 118 0.88 -15.70 0.05
CA VAL A 118 0.89 -16.20 1.44
C VAL A 118 -0.48 -15.99 2.08
N PHE A 119 -1.02 -14.78 2.00
CA PHE A 119 -2.37 -14.48 2.48
C PHE A 119 -3.44 -15.36 1.85
N GLN A 120 -3.36 -15.60 0.54
CA GLN A 120 -4.27 -16.52 -0.15
C GLN A 120 -4.17 -17.94 0.42
N SER A 121 -2.96 -18.46 0.63
CA SER A 121 -2.75 -19.80 1.21
C SER A 121 -3.22 -19.93 2.66
N GLU A 122 -3.23 -18.83 3.41
CA GLU A 122 -3.75 -18.75 4.78
C GLU A 122 -5.27 -18.50 4.82
N GLY A 123 -5.92 -18.41 3.65
CA GLY A 123 -7.36 -18.18 3.55
C GLY A 123 -7.78 -16.73 3.82
N ILE A 124 -6.83 -15.79 3.90
CA ILE A 124 -7.12 -14.36 3.99
C ILE A 124 -7.54 -13.86 2.61
N GLN A 125 -8.67 -13.16 2.55
CA GLN A 125 -9.30 -12.76 1.30
C GLN A 125 -9.74 -11.29 1.35
N ARG A 126 -9.96 -10.70 0.16
CA ARG A 126 -10.56 -9.36 -0.04
C ARG A 126 -9.79 -8.24 0.66
N GLN A 127 -8.48 -8.22 0.46
CA GLN A 127 -7.59 -7.19 0.97
C GLN A 127 -7.57 -6.00 0.03
N PHE A 128 -7.59 -4.79 0.60
CA PHE A 128 -7.30 -3.56 -0.10
C PHE A 128 -5.89 -3.10 0.26
N PHE A 129 -5.03 -2.98 -0.75
CA PHE A 129 -3.69 -2.45 -0.59
C PHE A 129 -3.66 -1.01 -1.09
N PHE A 130 -3.20 -0.09 -0.25
CA PHE A 130 -3.06 1.32 -0.59
C PHE A 130 -1.58 1.73 -0.52
N THR A 131 -1.08 2.36 -1.57
CA THR A 131 0.28 2.91 -1.64
C THR A 131 0.18 4.31 -2.24
N ASP A 132 1.02 5.22 -1.75
CA ASP A 132 1.27 6.51 -2.37
C ASP A 132 2.77 6.65 -2.67
N TRP A 133 3.09 7.46 -3.67
CA TRP A 133 4.47 7.75 -4.04
C TRP A 133 4.82 9.23 -3.94
N GLY A 134 3.82 10.11 -4.14
CA GLY A 134 4.00 11.57 -4.06
C GLY A 134 4.99 12.11 -5.09
N GLY A 135 5.47 13.34 -4.89
CA GLY A 135 6.49 13.98 -5.72
C GLY A 135 5.99 14.60 -7.03
N PHE A 136 4.70 14.45 -7.36
CA PHE A 136 4.11 14.96 -8.60
C PHE A 136 3.65 16.42 -8.55
N ASP A 137 3.71 17.08 -7.39
CA ASP A 137 3.39 18.51 -7.27
C ASP A 137 4.55 19.40 -7.77
N THR A 138 4.75 19.35 -9.10
CA THR A 138 5.86 20.00 -9.79
C THR A 138 5.38 21.23 -10.54
N HIS A 139 5.59 22.43 -9.99
CA HIS A 139 5.25 23.71 -10.64
C HIS A 139 6.08 24.00 -11.87
N VAL A 140 7.31 23.52 -11.92
CA VAL A 140 8.22 23.61 -13.07
C VAL A 140 8.77 22.23 -13.38
N THR A 141 9.52 22.10 -14.48
CA THR A 141 10.26 20.87 -14.78
C THR A 141 9.35 19.68 -15.12
N GLN A 142 8.30 19.92 -15.91
CA GLN A 142 7.46 18.83 -16.42
C GLN A 142 8.24 17.89 -17.35
N ARG A 143 9.30 18.38 -18.01
CA ARG A 143 10.18 17.61 -18.88
C ARG A 143 11.65 17.89 -18.61
N GLY A 144 12.40 16.85 -18.31
CA GLY A 144 13.85 16.88 -18.15
C GLY A 144 14.33 17.65 -16.90
N ASP A 145 15.17 17.00 -16.10
CA ASP A 145 15.89 17.62 -14.98
C ASP A 145 17.16 16.83 -14.70
N SER A 146 18.17 17.46 -14.10
CA SER A 146 19.34 16.78 -13.54
C SER A 146 19.00 15.92 -12.33
N ASP A 147 17.94 16.27 -11.59
CA ASP A 147 17.69 15.69 -10.27
C ASP A 147 16.74 14.47 -10.29
N GLY A 148 16.31 14.04 -11.48
CA GLY A 148 15.43 12.88 -11.67
C GLY A 148 14.00 13.06 -11.15
N ARG A 149 13.64 14.30 -10.80
CA ARG A 149 12.33 14.67 -10.26
C ARG A 149 11.39 15.27 -11.30
N ALA A 150 11.84 15.44 -12.54
CA ALA A 150 10.97 15.87 -13.63
C ALA A 150 9.75 14.94 -13.76
N MET A 151 8.58 15.51 -14.07
CA MET A 151 7.34 14.74 -14.16
C MET A 151 7.45 13.60 -15.19
N ASP A 152 8.09 13.82 -16.34
CA ASP A 152 8.31 12.79 -17.36
C ASP A 152 9.20 11.62 -16.89
N ILE A 153 10.21 11.89 -16.08
CA ILE A 153 11.05 10.86 -15.44
C ILE A 153 10.23 10.10 -14.39
N GLN A 154 9.45 10.81 -13.57
CA GLN A 154 8.59 10.16 -12.58
C GLN A 154 7.56 9.23 -13.23
N LEU A 155 6.94 9.65 -14.34
CA LEU A 155 6.01 8.82 -15.10
C LEU A 155 6.68 7.55 -15.68
N GLN A 156 7.95 7.62 -16.06
CA GLN A 156 8.72 6.43 -16.49
C GLN A 156 8.95 5.44 -15.34
N TRP A 157 9.27 5.94 -14.14
CA TRP A 157 9.39 5.11 -12.94
C TRP A 157 8.05 4.45 -12.56
N LEU A 158 6.94 5.20 -12.62
CA LEU A 158 5.59 4.68 -12.42
C LEU A 158 5.28 3.55 -13.41
N ALA A 159 5.50 3.79 -14.71
CA ALA A 159 5.29 2.79 -15.75
C ALA A 159 6.12 1.52 -15.52
N SER A 160 7.40 1.69 -15.18
CA SER A 160 8.31 0.56 -14.90
C SER A 160 7.86 -0.26 -13.68
N ALA A 161 7.40 0.40 -12.62
CA ALA A 161 6.89 -0.26 -11.43
C ALA A 161 5.59 -1.05 -11.72
N LEU A 162 4.68 -0.49 -12.52
CA LEU A 162 3.42 -1.12 -12.92
C LEU A 162 3.64 -2.32 -13.86
N VAL A 163 4.62 -2.24 -14.76
CA VAL A 163 5.00 -3.39 -15.62
C VAL A 163 5.58 -4.53 -14.78
N ALA A 164 6.47 -4.22 -13.83
CA ALA A 164 7.03 -5.22 -12.92
C ALA A 164 5.93 -5.86 -12.05
N TRP A 165 5.01 -5.04 -11.54
CA TRP A 165 3.85 -5.48 -10.79
C TRP A 165 2.96 -6.44 -11.55
N ASP A 166 2.54 -6.10 -12.78
CA ASP A 166 1.70 -6.99 -13.60
C ASP A 166 2.39 -8.31 -13.93
N THR A 167 3.69 -8.24 -14.24
CA THR A 167 4.51 -9.42 -14.50
C THR A 167 4.57 -10.33 -13.28
N GLU A 168 4.82 -9.76 -12.10
CA GLU A 168 4.90 -10.51 -10.85
C GLU A 168 3.55 -11.12 -10.46
N LEU A 169 2.44 -10.39 -10.65
CA LEU A 169 1.08 -10.91 -10.45
C LEU A 169 0.81 -12.13 -11.32
N LYS A 170 1.23 -12.12 -12.59
CA LYS A 170 1.10 -13.26 -13.50
C LYS A 170 1.93 -14.45 -13.03
N LEU A 171 3.20 -14.20 -12.67
CA LEU A 171 4.12 -15.23 -12.16
C LEU A 171 3.66 -15.84 -10.83
N ASN A 172 2.87 -15.12 -10.05
CA ASN A 172 2.32 -15.57 -8.78
C ASN A 172 0.88 -16.13 -8.89
N GLY A 173 0.30 -16.21 -10.11
CA GLY A 173 -1.07 -16.71 -10.30
C GLY A 173 -2.14 -15.82 -9.66
N MET A 174 -1.83 -14.53 -9.51
CA MET A 174 -2.67 -13.51 -8.89
C MET A 174 -3.28 -12.53 -9.90
N HIS A 175 -2.85 -12.55 -11.16
CA HIS A 175 -3.30 -11.62 -12.21
C HIS A 175 -4.83 -11.52 -12.34
N ASP A 176 -5.54 -12.65 -12.34
CA ASP A 176 -7.01 -12.68 -12.46
C ASP A 176 -7.75 -12.40 -11.15
N LYS A 177 -7.02 -12.10 -10.07
CA LYS A 177 -7.56 -11.89 -8.72
C LYS A 177 -7.34 -10.47 -8.20
N VAL A 178 -6.61 -9.64 -8.95
CA VAL A 178 -6.19 -8.30 -8.53
C VAL A 178 -6.64 -7.29 -9.56
N ILE A 179 -7.23 -6.20 -9.08
CA ILE A 179 -7.49 -4.98 -9.84
C ILE A 179 -6.60 -3.90 -9.24
N THR A 180 -5.80 -3.26 -10.07
CA THR A 180 -4.98 -2.11 -9.69
C THR A 180 -5.62 -0.85 -10.25
N LEU A 181 -5.96 0.07 -9.36
CA LEU A 181 -6.45 1.41 -9.69
C LEU A 181 -5.33 2.40 -9.40
N VAL A 182 -4.98 3.22 -10.40
CA VAL A 182 -4.04 4.33 -10.27
C VAL A 182 -4.82 5.61 -10.46
N LEU A 183 -4.64 6.56 -9.55
CA LEU A 183 -5.35 7.83 -9.53
C LEU A 183 -4.43 8.98 -9.11
N THR A 184 -4.74 10.17 -9.57
CA THR A 184 -4.15 11.44 -9.11
C THR A 184 -5.21 12.28 -8.40
N GLU A 185 -4.78 13.09 -7.44
CA GLU A 185 -5.62 13.98 -6.63
C GLU A 185 -5.93 15.31 -7.34
N PHE A 186 -4.99 15.81 -8.16
CA PHE A 186 -5.12 17.02 -8.98
C PHE A 186 -4.60 16.81 -10.42
N GLY A 187 -5.00 17.70 -11.32
CA GLY A 187 -4.42 17.87 -12.65
C GLY A 187 -3.46 19.07 -12.71
N ARG A 188 -2.85 19.31 -13.88
CA ARG A 188 -2.06 20.52 -14.14
C ARG A 188 -2.73 21.38 -15.20
N THR A 189 -2.64 22.70 -15.06
CA THR A 189 -3.16 23.63 -16.09
C THR A 189 -2.36 23.48 -17.38
N LEU A 190 -3.05 23.57 -18.52
CA LEU A 190 -2.38 23.72 -19.82
C LEU A 190 -1.88 25.16 -20.03
N GLU A 191 -2.62 26.13 -19.49
CA GLU A 191 -2.21 27.52 -19.49
C GLU A 191 -1.09 27.73 -18.45
N PRO A 192 -0.02 28.46 -18.82
CA PRO A 192 1.04 28.80 -17.89
C PRO A 192 0.51 29.61 -16.70
N ALA A 193 1.04 29.32 -15.51
CA ALA A 193 0.83 30.06 -14.29
C ALA A 193 2.19 30.38 -13.66
N GLY A 194 2.54 31.67 -13.66
CA GLY A 194 3.88 32.12 -13.27
C GLY A 194 4.97 31.51 -14.16
N GLU A 195 5.97 30.87 -13.56
CA GLU A 195 7.10 30.23 -14.25
C GLU A 195 6.77 28.83 -14.82
N GLY A 196 5.56 28.30 -14.62
CA GLY A 196 5.23 26.94 -15.02
C GLY A 196 3.74 26.63 -15.04
N THR A 197 3.30 25.55 -14.39
CA THR A 197 1.88 25.11 -14.37
C THR A 197 1.30 25.18 -12.96
N ASP A 198 -0.01 25.46 -12.86
CA ASP A 198 -0.76 25.42 -11.59
C ASP A 198 -1.57 24.12 -11.48
N HIS A 199 -2.22 23.94 -10.33
CA HIS A 199 -3.21 22.90 -10.11
C HIS A 199 -4.46 23.15 -10.96
N ALA A 200 -4.98 22.09 -11.57
CA ALA A 200 -6.19 22.13 -12.37
C ALA A 200 -7.25 21.16 -11.84
N TRP A 201 -8.50 21.48 -12.19
CA TRP A 201 -9.66 20.64 -11.97
C TRP A 201 -9.73 19.60 -13.10
N GLY A 202 -9.52 18.33 -12.77
CA GLY A 202 -9.52 17.22 -13.73
C GLY A 202 -8.37 16.25 -13.46
N ASN A 203 -8.69 14.98 -13.20
CA ASN A 203 -7.74 13.98 -12.77
C ASN A 203 -7.65 12.82 -13.77
N HIS A 204 -6.49 12.17 -13.83
CA HIS A 204 -6.27 10.96 -14.62
C HIS A 204 -6.36 9.73 -13.74
N TRP A 205 -7.35 8.87 -14.01
CA TRP A 205 -7.47 7.57 -13.38
C TRP A 205 -7.40 6.48 -14.45
N PHE A 206 -6.72 5.38 -14.14
CA PHE A 206 -6.74 4.20 -14.99
C PHE A 206 -6.67 2.93 -14.15
N MET A 207 -7.07 1.82 -14.77
CA MET A 207 -7.19 0.53 -14.10
C MET A 207 -6.50 -0.55 -14.92
N MET A 208 -5.88 -1.52 -14.25
CA MET A 208 -5.25 -2.68 -14.88
C MET A 208 -5.45 -3.96 -14.03
N GLY A 209 -5.20 -5.12 -14.63
CA GLY A 209 -5.37 -6.44 -14.02
C GLY A 209 -6.31 -7.33 -14.82
N GLY A 210 -6.24 -8.65 -14.61
CA GLY A 210 -7.00 -9.65 -15.38
C GLY A 210 -8.52 -9.42 -15.40
N PRO A 211 -9.17 -8.99 -14.29
CA PRO A 211 -10.60 -8.72 -14.29
C PRO A 211 -11.03 -7.47 -15.07
N VAL A 212 -10.09 -6.59 -15.46
CA VAL A 212 -10.40 -5.34 -16.15
C VAL A 212 -10.77 -5.61 -17.61
N LYS A 213 -12.01 -5.33 -17.98
CA LYS A 213 -12.47 -5.33 -19.38
C LYS A 213 -11.96 -4.06 -20.07
N GLY A 214 -10.76 -4.12 -20.64
CA GLY A 214 -10.16 -3.03 -21.41
C GLY A 214 -10.90 -2.70 -22.71
N GLY A 215 -10.35 -1.77 -23.49
CA GLY A 215 -10.90 -1.40 -24.82
C GLY A 215 -12.10 -0.44 -24.80
N LEU A 216 -12.55 -0.01 -23.62
CA LEU A 216 -13.52 1.07 -23.46
C LEU A 216 -12.79 2.42 -23.48
N ASN A 217 -12.68 3.02 -24.66
CA ASN A 217 -12.31 4.43 -24.81
C ASN A 217 -13.50 5.28 -24.32
N TRP A 218 -13.37 5.92 -23.16
CA TRP A 218 -14.37 6.85 -22.63
C TRP A 218 -14.27 8.27 -23.21
N LEU A 219 -13.41 8.47 -24.21
CA LEU A 219 -13.34 9.70 -24.99
C LEU A 219 -14.21 9.53 -26.26
N ARG A 220 -15.51 9.78 -26.11
CA ARG A 220 -16.29 10.38 -27.19
C ARG A 220 -16.43 11.87 -26.86
N ALA A 221 -15.51 12.67 -27.39
CA ALA A 221 -15.69 14.08 -27.69
C ALA A 221 -14.73 14.44 -28.82
#